data_AF-A0A444WZT8-F1
#
_entry.id   AF-A0A444WZT8-F1
#
_cell.length_a   1.000
_cell.length_b   1.000
_cell.length_c   1.000
_cell.angle_alpha   90.00
_cell.angle_beta   90.00
_cell.angle_gamma   90.00
#
_symmetry.space_group_name_H-M   'P 1'
#
loop_
_entity.id
_entity.type
_entity.pdbx_description
1 polymer ?
#
loop_
_entity_poly.entity_id
_entity_poly.type
_entity_poly.pdbx_seq_one_letter_code
_entity_poly.pdbx_strand_id
1 'polypeptide(L)'
;MNPFHFQSVPPPHPLGPPQFPMLPPDPPNSSLFWQNRNVCEHLRELQDILNLAKAMQKELEMLMMIKDGKVSLEDVKHGSNEPYLPGFLECLQDRRVNIESQESLAVEAANYLMSKLRSQLEPFRYVANEVSPWEEKSAAAKFANKVYKSKRNKRWRKKKRKRIAEMLAKEREEFHCIDREADEWRAREISKDVANCKVEKMKEIAKIKAKEEKRKLEAEVNFLFVQMTGKSLLNCGLC
;
A
#
# COMPACT_ATOMS: atom_id res chain seq x y z
N MET A 1 -58.19 -18.26 -57.13
CA MET A 1 -57.32 -18.29 -58.33
C MET A 1 -56.11 -17.43 -58.05
N ASN A 2 -55.00 -18.06 -57.70
CA ASN A 2 -53.65 -17.47 -57.67
C ASN A 2 -52.71 -18.65 -57.96
N PRO A 3 -51.87 -18.61 -59.02
CA PRO A 3 -51.12 -19.78 -59.43
C PRO A 3 -49.86 -19.92 -58.56
N PHE A 4 -49.73 -21.06 -57.88
CA PHE A 4 -48.47 -21.43 -57.22
C PHE A 4 -47.44 -21.77 -58.29
N HIS A 5 -46.41 -20.93 -58.40
CA HIS A 5 -45.21 -21.24 -59.17
C HIS A 5 -44.43 -22.36 -58.46
N PHE A 6 -44.33 -23.53 -59.09
CA PHE A 6 -43.30 -24.50 -58.76
C PHE A 6 -41.95 -23.95 -59.23
N GLN A 7 -41.11 -23.49 -58.30
CA GLN A 7 -39.68 -23.36 -58.57
C GLN A 7 -39.00 -24.71 -58.34
N SER A 8 -38.48 -25.27 -59.44
CA SER A 8 -37.60 -26.43 -59.43
C SER A 8 -36.29 -26.10 -58.70
N VAL A 9 -35.95 -26.89 -57.68
CA VAL A 9 -34.65 -26.82 -56.99
C VAL A 9 -33.53 -27.21 -57.99
N PRO A 10 -32.44 -26.44 -58.13
CA PRO A 10 -31.32 -26.83 -58.97
C PRO A 10 -30.55 -28.01 -58.36
N PRO A 11 -29.96 -28.91 -59.18
CA PRO A 11 -29.23 -30.06 -58.67
C PRO A 11 -28.00 -29.64 -57.85
N PRO A 12 -27.63 -30.36 -56.76
CA PRO A 12 -26.49 -30.00 -55.94
C PRO A 12 -25.20 -30.11 -56.74
N HIS A 13 -24.44 -29.01 -56.82
CA HIS A 13 -23.06 -29.01 -57.31
C HIS A 13 -22.19 -29.96 -56.46
N PRO A 14 -21.20 -30.67 -57.06
CA PRO A 14 -20.33 -31.57 -56.31
C PRO A 14 -19.55 -30.78 -55.25
N LEU A 15 -19.70 -31.21 -54.00
CA LEU A 15 -18.95 -30.73 -52.86
C LEU A 15 -17.44 -30.88 -53.15
N GLY A 16 -16.71 -29.76 -53.10
CA GLY A 16 -15.25 -29.79 -53.04
C GLY A 16 -14.76 -30.57 -51.81
N PRO A 17 -13.50 -31.00 -51.78
CA PRO A 17 -12.96 -31.82 -50.69
C PRO A 17 -13.19 -31.14 -49.33
N PRO A 18 -13.48 -31.92 -48.27
CA PRO A 18 -13.81 -31.38 -46.97
C PRO A 18 -12.68 -30.48 -46.46
N GLN A 19 -12.98 -29.20 -46.25
CA GLN A 19 -12.12 -28.33 -45.47
C GLN A 19 -12.21 -28.80 -44.02
N PHE A 20 -11.24 -29.61 -43.59
CA PHE A 20 -11.07 -29.93 -42.19
C PHE A 20 -10.94 -28.63 -41.40
N PRO A 21 -11.59 -28.49 -40.22
CA PRO A 21 -11.30 -27.40 -39.31
C PRO A 21 -9.80 -27.43 -39.02
N MET A 22 -9.06 -26.40 -39.47
CA MET A 22 -7.66 -26.26 -39.08
C MET A 22 -7.63 -26.18 -37.56
N LEU A 23 -7.09 -27.22 -36.92
CA LEU A 23 -6.74 -27.17 -35.51
C LEU A 23 -5.86 -25.93 -35.30
N PRO A 24 -6.07 -25.15 -34.21
CA PRO A 24 -5.15 -24.07 -33.88
C PRO A 24 -3.73 -24.64 -33.87
N PRO A 25 -2.74 -23.99 -34.51
CA PRO A 25 -1.36 -24.42 -34.40
C PRO A 25 -1.03 -24.61 -32.93
N ASP A 26 -0.39 -25.74 -32.59
CA ASP A 26 0.10 -25.97 -31.24
C ASP A 26 0.88 -24.73 -30.80
N PRO A 27 0.63 -24.20 -29.58
CA PRO A 27 1.34 -23.01 -29.13
C PRO A 27 2.84 -23.31 -29.22
N PRO A 28 3.66 -22.37 -29.73
CA PRO A 28 5.09 -22.58 -29.83
C PRO A 28 5.63 -22.96 -28.45
N ASN A 29 6.65 -23.82 -28.40
CA ASN A 29 7.24 -24.32 -27.15
C ASN A 29 7.68 -23.19 -26.18
N SER A 30 7.96 -22.00 -26.72
CA SER A 30 8.26 -20.75 -26.01
C SER A 30 7.06 -20.06 -25.33
N SER A 31 5.82 -20.40 -25.68
CA SER A 31 4.60 -19.84 -25.06
C SER A 31 4.61 -20.06 -23.55
N LEU A 32 5.13 -21.23 -23.13
CA LEU A 32 5.34 -21.57 -21.74
C LEU A 32 6.38 -20.67 -21.07
N PHE A 33 7.44 -20.28 -21.78
CA PHE A 33 8.45 -19.34 -21.25
C PHE A 33 7.81 -18.00 -20.87
N TRP A 34 6.92 -17.45 -21.72
CA TRP A 34 6.25 -16.16 -21.50
C TRP A 34 5.17 -16.17 -20.40
N GLN A 35 5.10 -17.21 -19.57
CA GLN A 35 4.30 -17.19 -18.35
C GLN A 35 4.99 -16.38 -17.25
N ASN A 36 4.21 -15.64 -16.45
CA ASN A 36 4.75 -14.70 -15.46
C ASN A 36 5.74 -15.37 -14.48
N ARG A 37 5.39 -16.55 -13.96
CA ARG A 37 6.26 -17.29 -13.03
C ARG A 37 7.59 -17.66 -13.70
N ASN A 38 7.53 -18.24 -14.89
CA ASN A 38 8.70 -18.72 -15.62
C ASN A 38 9.63 -17.57 -16.01
N VAL A 39 9.09 -16.46 -16.55
CA VAL A 39 9.89 -15.25 -16.84
C VAL A 39 10.55 -14.71 -15.55
N CYS A 40 9.84 -14.70 -14.43
CA CYS A 40 10.38 -14.20 -13.16
C CYS A 40 11.48 -15.10 -12.57
N GLU A 41 11.30 -16.42 -12.61
CA GLU A 41 12.32 -17.39 -12.17
C GLU A 41 13.56 -17.30 -13.08
N HIS A 42 13.35 -17.27 -14.39
CA HIS A 42 14.43 -17.14 -15.38
C HIS A 42 15.23 -15.84 -15.23
N LEU A 43 14.57 -14.70 -15.01
CA LEU A 43 15.26 -13.43 -14.77
C LEU A 43 16.04 -13.42 -13.45
N ARG A 44 15.59 -14.17 -12.45
CA ARG A 44 16.32 -14.34 -11.18
C ARG A 44 17.59 -15.15 -11.41
N GLU A 45 17.47 -16.30 -12.06
CA GLU A 45 18.63 -17.13 -12.42
C GLU A 45 19.64 -16.34 -13.26
N LEU A 46 19.18 -15.57 -14.24
CA LEU A 46 20.04 -14.71 -15.05
C LEU A 46 20.79 -13.67 -14.19
N GLN A 47 20.12 -13.09 -13.19
CA GLN A 47 20.74 -12.14 -12.27
C GLN A 47 21.82 -12.80 -11.41
N ASP A 48 21.57 -14.02 -10.93
CA ASP A 48 22.52 -14.79 -10.13
C ASP A 48 23.75 -15.18 -10.95
N ILE A 49 23.55 -15.64 -12.20
CA ILE A 49 24.65 -15.96 -13.12
C ILE A 49 25.46 -14.71 -13.46
N LEU A 50 24.83 -13.55 -13.65
CA LEU A 50 25.54 -12.28 -13.86
C LEU A 50 26.38 -11.87 -12.66
N ASN A 51 25.87 -12.07 -11.44
CA ASN A 51 26.64 -11.80 -10.22
C ASN A 51 27.86 -12.73 -10.12
N LEU A 52 27.68 -14.01 -10.44
CA LEU A 52 28.76 -14.99 -10.48
C LEU A 52 29.80 -14.65 -11.55
N ALA A 53 29.37 -14.23 -12.74
CA ALA A 53 30.26 -13.81 -13.81
C ALA A 53 31.10 -12.57 -13.42
N LYS A 54 30.50 -11.61 -12.70
CA LYS A 54 31.24 -10.44 -12.15
C LYS A 54 32.27 -10.85 -11.10
N ALA A 55 31.91 -11.78 -10.21
CA ALA A 55 32.85 -12.32 -9.23
C ALA A 55 34.01 -13.06 -9.91
N MET A 56 33.70 -13.88 -10.92
CA MET A 56 34.71 -14.59 -11.72
C MET A 56 35.62 -13.63 -12.48
N GLN A 57 35.07 -12.54 -13.04
CA GLN A 57 35.87 -11.49 -13.67
C GLN A 57 36.88 -10.90 -12.67
N LYS A 58 36.46 -10.63 -11.43
CA LYS A 58 37.34 -10.13 -10.37
C LYS A 58 38.44 -11.12 -9.99
N GLU A 59 38.11 -12.41 -9.94
CA GLU A 59 39.09 -13.47 -9.71
C GLU A 59 40.15 -13.52 -10.81
N LEU A 60 39.74 -13.47 -12.08
CA LEU A 60 40.65 -13.43 -13.22
C LEU A 60 41.52 -12.16 -13.23
N GLU A 61 40.96 -11.01 -12.87
CA GLU A 61 41.70 -9.75 -12.71
C GLU A 61 42.80 -9.89 -11.63
N MET A 62 42.50 -10.53 -10.48
CA MET A 62 43.49 -10.77 -9.43
C MET A 62 44.58 -11.75 -9.87
N LEU A 63 44.22 -12.85 -10.56
CA LEU A 63 45.19 -13.80 -11.10
C LEU A 63 46.14 -13.15 -12.11
N MET A 64 45.62 -12.26 -12.96
CA MET A 64 46.43 -11.47 -13.89
C MET A 64 47.40 -10.55 -13.16
N MET A 65 46.95 -9.85 -12.10
CA MET A 65 47.83 -8.99 -11.28
C MET A 65 48.97 -9.77 -10.61
N ILE A 66 48.69 -10.99 -10.13
CA ILE A 66 49.68 -11.87 -9.51
C ILE A 66 50.71 -12.33 -10.54
N LYS A 67 50.25 -12.72 -11.75
CA LYS A 67 51.10 -13.24 -12.82
C LYS A 67 51.97 -12.17 -13.48
N ASP A 68 51.47 -10.95 -13.62
CA ASP A 68 52.21 -9.80 -14.17
C ASP A 68 53.31 -9.28 -13.22
N GLY A 69 53.49 -9.89 -12.04
CA GLY A 69 54.47 -9.48 -11.03
C GLY A 69 54.18 -8.09 -10.43
N LYS A 70 52.98 -7.54 -10.68
CA LYS A 70 52.54 -6.22 -10.21
C LYS A 70 52.26 -6.19 -8.70
N VAL A 71 52.16 -7.35 -8.06
CA VAL A 71 52.01 -7.50 -6.62
C VAL A 71 52.85 -8.69 -6.16
N SER A 72 53.99 -8.42 -5.52
CA SER A 72 54.73 -9.39 -4.71
C SER A 72 54.14 -9.43 -3.29
N LEU A 73 54.31 -10.55 -2.57
CA LEU A 73 53.85 -10.73 -1.18
C LEU A 73 54.37 -9.62 -0.23
N GLU A 74 55.52 -9.01 -0.56
CA GLU A 74 56.12 -7.87 0.17
C GLU A 74 55.43 -6.51 -0.11
N ASP A 75 54.88 -6.29 -1.32
CA ASP A 75 54.21 -5.04 -1.70
C ASP A 75 52.80 -4.87 -1.09
N VAL A 76 52.26 -5.96 -0.55
CA VAL A 76 50.92 -5.99 0.07
C VAL A 76 50.85 -5.12 1.34
N LYS A 77 51.99 -4.88 2.01
CA LYS A 77 52.06 -4.03 3.22
C LYS A 77 51.93 -2.52 2.93
N HIS A 78 52.09 -2.07 1.69
CA HIS A 78 52.04 -0.66 1.33
C HIS A 78 51.00 -0.40 0.23
N GLY A 79 49.71 -0.56 0.61
CA GLY A 79 48.61 0.12 -0.06
C GLY A 79 48.36 -0.29 -1.52
N SER A 80 48.17 -1.59 -1.77
CA SER A 80 47.58 -2.00 -3.05
C SER A 80 46.14 -1.48 -3.17
N ASN A 81 45.75 -1.08 -4.39
CA ASN A 81 44.43 -0.51 -4.67
C ASN A 81 43.26 -1.52 -4.59
N GLU A 82 43.53 -2.81 -4.38
CA GLU A 82 42.52 -3.88 -4.43
C GLU A 82 42.42 -4.61 -3.07
N PRO A 83 41.42 -4.28 -2.23
CA PRO A 83 41.35 -4.71 -0.83
C PRO A 83 41.12 -6.23 -0.62
N TYR A 84 40.78 -6.99 -1.66
CA TYR A 84 40.44 -8.42 -1.57
C TYR A 84 41.59 -9.36 -1.94
N LEU A 85 42.68 -8.83 -2.52
CA LEU A 85 43.79 -9.63 -3.03
C LEU A 85 44.58 -10.39 -1.94
N PRO A 86 44.82 -9.84 -0.73
CA PRO A 86 45.52 -10.58 0.34
C PRO A 86 44.76 -11.82 0.79
N GLY A 87 43.44 -11.69 1.01
CA GLY A 87 42.59 -12.82 1.41
C GLY A 87 42.43 -13.86 0.30
N PHE A 88 42.52 -13.46 -0.97
CA PHE A 88 42.54 -14.38 -2.10
C PHE A 88 43.80 -15.24 -2.13
N LEU A 89 44.98 -14.64 -1.92
CA LEU A 89 46.25 -15.38 -1.84
C LEU A 89 46.29 -16.33 -0.64
N GLU A 90 45.81 -15.89 0.52
CA GLU A 90 45.68 -16.73 1.73
C GLU A 90 44.80 -17.95 1.45
N CYS A 91 43.66 -17.76 0.78
CA CYS A 91 42.75 -18.84 0.39
C CYS A 91 43.40 -19.86 -0.56
N LEU A 92 44.22 -19.41 -1.52
CA LEU A 92 44.96 -20.31 -2.42
C LEU A 92 46.02 -21.12 -1.66
N GLN A 93 46.72 -20.49 -0.73
CA GLN A 93 47.72 -21.15 0.13
C GLN A 93 47.08 -22.20 1.03
N ASP A 94 45.98 -21.86 1.71
CA ASP A 94 45.22 -22.76 2.58
C ASP A 94 44.73 -24.01 1.83
N ARG A 95 44.28 -23.81 0.59
CA ARG A 95 43.79 -24.89 -0.28
C ARG A 95 44.92 -25.64 -1.00
N ARG A 96 46.17 -25.20 -0.85
CA ARG A 96 47.36 -25.73 -1.54
C ARG A 96 47.16 -25.81 -3.06
N VAL A 97 46.50 -24.81 -3.64
CA VAL A 97 46.26 -24.73 -5.09
C VAL A 97 47.34 -23.86 -5.74
N ASN A 98 47.96 -24.37 -6.80
CA ASN A 98 48.91 -23.58 -7.58
C ASN A 98 48.17 -22.54 -8.44
N ILE A 99 48.79 -21.38 -8.64
CA ILE A 99 48.24 -20.27 -9.44
C ILE A 99 47.92 -20.75 -10.87
N GLU A 100 48.79 -21.54 -11.51
CA GLU A 100 48.57 -22.05 -12.88
C GLU A 100 47.35 -22.99 -12.95
N SER A 101 47.16 -23.83 -11.93
CA SER A 101 45.98 -24.70 -11.85
C SER A 101 44.71 -23.91 -11.58
N GLN A 102 44.78 -22.87 -10.74
CA GLN A 102 43.65 -21.98 -10.47
C GLN A 102 43.28 -21.18 -11.72
N GLU A 103 44.25 -20.66 -12.46
CA GLU A 103 44.04 -19.94 -13.72
C GLU A 103 43.31 -20.82 -14.74
N SER A 104 43.78 -22.05 -14.94
CA SER A 104 43.15 -23.01 -15.86
C SER A 104 41.69 -23.29 -15.47
N LEU A 105 41.45 -23.52 -14.17
CA LEU A 105 40.10 -23.76 -13.64
C LEU A 105 39.18 -22.53 -13.76
N ALA A 106 39.70 -21.34 -13.47
CA ALA A 106 38.95 -20.08 -13.55
C ALA A 106 38.56 -19.76 -15.01
N VAL A 107 39.46 -20.02 -15.98
CA VAL A 107 39.16 -19.87 -17.41
C VAL A 107 38.10 -20.87 -17.87
N GLU A 108 38.17 -22.13 -17.43
CA GLU A 108 37.14 -23.13 -17.74
C GLU A 108 35.77 -22.72 -17.16
N ALA A 109 35.74 -22.31 -15.88
CA ALA A 109 34.54 -21.83 -15.22
C ALA A 109 33.96 -20.59 -15.92
N ALA A 110 34.79 -19.65 -16.35
CA ALA A 110 34.37 -18.48 -17.10
C ALA A 110 33.76 -18.86 -18.46
N ASN A 111 34.36 -19.81 -19.19
CA ASN A 111 33.83 -20.31 -20.46
C ASN A 111 32.48 -21.03 -20.28
N TYR A 112 32.35 -21.82 -19.22
CA TYR A 112 31.08 -22.43 -18.83
C TYR A 112 30.01 -21.37 -18.53
N LEU A 113 30.33 -20.36 -17.70
CA LEU A 113 29.42 -19.27 -17.35
C LEU A 113 28.98 -18.48 -18.58
N MET A 114 29.90 -18.16 -19.48
CA MET A 114 29.58 -17.49 -20.75
C MET A 114 28.65 -18.31 -21.63
N SER A 115 28.89 -19.63 -21.73
CA SER A 115 28.01 -20.54 -22.48
C SER A 115 26.63 -20.64 -21.83
N LYS A 116 26.57 -20.70 -20.49
CA LYS A 116 25.33 -20.69 -19.72
C LYS A 116 24.56 -19.39 -19.94
N LEU A 117 25.22 -18.22 -19.85
CA LEU A 117 24.61 -16.91 -20.13
C LEU A 117 24.01 -16.85 -21.54
N ARG A 118 24.75 -17.32 -22.56
CA ARG A 118 24.23 -17.39 -23.93
C ARG A 118 22.96 -18.23 -24.03
N SER A 119 22.95 -19.43 -23.41
CA SER A 119 21.78 -20.31 -23.41
C SER A 119 20.56 -19.68 -22.70
N GLN A 120 20.81 -18.93 -21.63
CA GLN A 120 19.77 -18.25 -20.85
C GLN A 120 19.23 -17.02 -21.58
N LEU A 121 20.01 -16.38 -22.43
CA LEU A 121 19.54 -15.24 -23.23
C LEU A 121 18.75 -15.66 -24.47
N GLU A 122 18.85 -16.93 -24.87
CA GLU A 122 18.24 -17.45 -26.09
C GLU A 122 16.72 -17.20 -26.21
N PRO A 123 15.88 -17.39 -25.16
CA PRO A 123 14.45 -17.08 -25.24
C PRO A 123 14.14 -15.60 -25.53
N PHE A 124 15.04 -14.69 -25.14
CA PHE A 124 14.88 -13.26 -25.41
C PHE A 124 15.31 -12.86 -26.82
N ARG A 125 16.11 -13.70 -27.50
CA ARG A 125 16.55 -13.44 -28.88
C ARG A 125 15.36 -13.24 -29.81
N TYR A 126 14.28 -13.99 -29.61
CA TYR A 126 13.08 -13.89 -30.44
C TYR A 126 12.40 -12.52 -30.39
N VAL A 127 12.61 -11.76 -29.31
CA VAL A 127 12.09 -10.40 -29.17
C VAL A 127 12.97 -9.40 -29.91
N ALA A 128 14.29 -9.57 -29.86
CA ALA A 128 15.26 -8.65 -30.44
C ALA A 128 15.48 -8.86 -31.95
N ASN A 129 15.33 -10.09 -32.44
CA ASN A 129 15.60 -10.42 -33.83
C ASN A 129 14.38 -10.15 -34.73
N GLU A 130 14.59 -9.31 -35.75
CA GLU A 130 13.58 -8.95 -36.74
C GLU A 130 13.06 -10.14 -37.56
N VAL A 131 13.89 -11.17 -37.76
CA VAL A 131 13.56 -12.36 -38.56
C VAL A 131 12.88 -13.46 -37.74
N SER A 132 12.57 -13.22 -36.47
CA SER A 132 11.95 -14.23 -35.61
C SER A 132 10.51 -14.58 -36.03
N PRO A 133 10.08 -15.84 -35.86
CA PRO A 133 8.70 -16.26 -36.12
C PRO A 133 7.68 -15.35 -35.42
N TRP A 134 6.57 -15.06 -36.09
CA TRP A 134 5.58 -14.13 -35.56
C TRP A 134 4.88 -14.69 -34.32
N GLU A 135 4.79 -16.01 -34.17
CA GLU A 135 4.20 -16.70 -33.02
C GLU A 135 4.94 -16.33 -31.73
N GLU A 136 6.27 -16.37 -31.78
CA GLU A 136 7.18 -15.98 -30.69
C GLU A 136 6.98 -14.51 -30.28
N LYS A 137 7.00 -13.62 -31.28
CA LYS A 137 6.80 -12.18 -31.06
C LYS A 137 5.41 -11.90 -30.47
N SER A 138 4.39 -12.62 -30.94
CA SER A 138 3.03 -12.48 -30.45
C SER A 138 2.90 -12.93 -28.99
N ALA A 139 3.60 -14.00 -28.59
CA ALA A 139 3.62 -14.50 -27.22
C ALA A 139 4.25 -13.47 -26.27
N ALA A 140 5.41 -12.92 -26.65
CA ALA A 140 6.07 -11.84 -25.91
C ALA A 140 5.17 -10.59 -25.81
N ALA A 141 4.53 -10.18 -26.91
CA ALA A 141 3.62 -9.03 -26.92
C ALA A 141 2.38 -9.25 -26.03
N LYS A 142 1.78 -10.44 -26.06
CA LYS A 142 0.67 -10.82 -25.17
C LYS A 142 1.09 -10.76 -23.71
N PHE A 143 2.27 -11.26 -23.38
CA PHE A 143 2.83 -11.17 -22.03
C PHE A 143 3.02 -9.72 -21.58
N ALA A 144 3.68 -8.90 -22.40
CA ALA A 144 3.90 -7.47 -22.12
C ALA A 144 2.58 -6.73 -21.88
N ASN A 145 1.57 -6.98 -22.72
CA ASN A 145 0.23 -6.41 -22.57
C ASN A 145 -0.44 -6.87 -21.26
N LYS A 146 -0.31 -8.15 -20.89
CA LYS A 146 -0.83 -8.68 -19.62
C LYS A 146 -0.18 -7.99 -18.42
N VAL A 147 1.13 -7.79 -18.44
CA VAL A 147 1.87 -7.06 -17.40
C VAL A 147 1.41 -5.61 -17.32
N TYR A 148 1.28 -4.92 -18.46
CA TYR A 148 0.82 -3.54 -18.52
C TYR A 148 -0.61 -3.39 -17.97
N LYS A 149 -1.55 -4.21 -18.44
CA LYS A 149 -2.94 -4.23 -17.97
C LYS A 149 -3.03 -4.51 -16.47
N SER A 150 -2.24 -5.45 -15.96
CA SER A 150 -2.17 -5.75 -14.52
C SER A 150 -1.72 -4.52 -13.70
N LYS A 151 -0.62 -3.86 -14.11
CA LYS A 151 -0.12 -2.63 -13.47
C LYS A 151 -1.16 -1.51 -13.49
N ARG A 152 -1.80 -1.26 -14.65
CA ARG A 152 -2.86 -0.27 -14.82
C ARG A 152 -4.05 -0.57 -13.90
N ASN A 153 -4.54 -1.81 -13.91
CA ASN A 153 -5.67 -2.22 -13.08
C ASN A 153 -5.36 -2.09 -11.58
N LYS A 154 -4.16 -2.46 -11.14
CA LYS A 154 -3.73 -2.28 -9.73
C LYS A 154 -3.77 -0.80 -9.32
N ARG A 155 -3.24 0.10 -10.16
CA ARG A 155 -3.28 1.56 -9.91
C ARG A 155 -4.71 2.08 -9.88
N TRP A 156 -5.55 1.65 -10.82
CA TRP A 156 -6.95 2.07 -10.88
C TRP A 156 -7.73 1.62 -9.65
N ARG A 157 -7.61 0.35 -9.24
CA ARG A 157 -8.24 -0.17 -8.02
C ARG A 157 -7.79 0.58 -6.77
N LYS A 158 -6.49 0.92 -6.66
CA LYS A 158 -5.97 1.74 -5.55
C LYS A 158 -6.62 3.13 -5.53
N LYS A 159 -6.72 3.81 -6.67
CA LYS A 159 -7.39 5.12 -6.78
C LYS A 159 -8.88 5.03 -6.42
N LYS A 160 -9.60 4.00 -6.90
CA LYS A 160 -11.01 3.79 -6.59
C LYS A 160 -11.23 3.59 -5.08
N ARG A 161 -10.45 2.70 -4.45
CA ARG A 161 -10.53 2.47 -3.00
C ARG A 161 -10.25 3.73 -2.19
N LYS A 162 -9.26 4.54 -2.60
CA LYS A 162 -8.95 5.81 -1.94
C LYS A 162 -10.15 6.77 -1.97
N ARG A 163 -10.77 6.97 -3.14
CA ARG A 163 -11.96 7.84 -3.27
C ARG A 163 -13.14 7.37 -2.42
N ILE A 164 -13.37 6.05 -2.35
CA ILE A 164 -14.43 5.49 -1.50
C ILE A 164 -14.12 5.75 -0.02
N ALA A 165 -12.87 5.53 0.41
CA ALA A 165 -12.47 5.79 1.80
C ALA A 165 -12.60 7.29 2.16
N GLU A 166 -12.25 8.19 1.25
CA GLU A 166 -12.43 9.65 1.44
C GLU A 166 -13.90 10.04 1.57
N MET A 167 -14.78 9.46 0.73
CA MET A 167 -16.23 9.69 0.81
C MET A 167 -16.79 9.22 2.16
N LEU A 168 -16.45 7.98 2.57
CA LEU A 168 -16.88 7.43 3.86
C LEU A 168 -16.34 8.21 5.06
N ALA A 169 -15.12 8.76 4.95
CA ALA A 169 -14.55 9.60 6.00
C ALA A 169 -15.32 10.92 6.16
N LYS A 170 -15.71 11.55 5.05
CA LYS A 170 -16.54 12.77 5.08
C LYS A 170 -17.91 12.50 5.69
N GLU A 171 -18.57 11.43 5.27
CA GLU A 171 -19.87 11.03 5.81
C GLU A 171 -19.80 10.79 7.33
N ARG A 172 -18.75 10.12 7.82
CA ARG A 172 -18.52 9.94 9.25
C ARG A 172 -18.30 11.26 9.99
N GLU A 173 -17.53 12.18 9.42
CA GLU A 173 -17.31 13.50 10.03
C GLU A 173 -18.62 14.31 10.10
N GLU A 174 -19.47 14.23 9.06
CA GLU A 174 -20.79 14.85 9.07
C GLU A 174 -21.66 14.32 10.21
N PHE A 175 -21.69 13.00 10.42
CA PHE A 175 -22.39 12.42 11.58
C PHE A 175 -21.82 12.90 12.91
N HIS A 176 -20.49 12.94 13.05
CA HIS A 176 -19.85 13.45 14.27
C HIS A 176 -20.15 14.93 14.53
N CYS A 177 -20.24 15.75 13.48
CA CYS A 177 -20.67 17.14 13.60
C CYS A 177 -22.11 17.27 14.09
N ILE A 178 -23.03 16.49 13.53
CA ILE A 178 -24.44 16.48 13.94
C ILE A 178 -24.59 16.02 15.39
N ASP A 179 -23.90 14.94 15.79
CA ASP A 179 -23.94 14.44 17.17
C ASP A 179 -23.45 15.50 18.16
N ARG A 180 -22.33 16.15 17.83
CA ARG A 180 -21.78 17.25 18.64
C ARG A 180 -22.74 18.42 18.73
N GLU A 181 -23.35 18.84 17.63
CA GLU A 181 -24.33 19.93 17.63
C GLU A 181 -25.56 19.59 18.48
N ALA A 182 -26.03 18.33 18.42
CA ALA A 182 -27.13 17.85 19.24
C ALA A 182 -26.77 17.84 20.74
N ASP A 183 -25.55 17.42 21.10
CA ASP A 183 -25.04 17.46 22.46
C ASP A 183 -24.93 18.90 22.99
N GLU A 184 -24.39 19.82 22.18
CA GLU A 184 -24.31 21.24 22.52
C GLU A 184 -25.69 21.88 22.67
N TRP A 185 -26.66 21.50 21.83
CA TRP A 185 -28.03 21.95 21.98
C TRP A 185 -28.66 21.43 23.27
N ARG A 186 -28.50 20.14 23.59
CA ARG A 186 -28.98 19.54 24.84
C ARG A 186 -28.37 20.22 26.06
N ALA A 187 -27.06 20.47 26.05
CA ALA A 187 -26.37 21.16 27.14
C ALA A 187 -26.90 22.58 27.36
N ARG A 188 -27.21 23.30 26.27
CA ARG A 188 -27.81 24.64 26.33
C ARG A 188 -29.20 24.61 26.95
N GLU A 189 -30.07 23.68 26.54
CA GLU A 189 -31.42 23.58 27.10
C GLU A 189 -31.39 23.19 28.58
N ILE A 190 -30.57 22.21 28.97
CA ILE A 190 -30.40 21.85 30.38
C ILE A 190 -29.93 23.06 31.20
N SER A 191 -28.99 23.84 30.66
CA SER A 191 -28.49 25.04 31.35
C SER A 191 -29.58 26.11 31.52
N LYS A 192 -30.43 26.31 30.50
CA LYS A 192 -31.57 27.22 30.58
C LYS A 192 -32.59 26.76 31.62
N ASP A 193 -32.93 25.48 31.62
CA ASP A 193 -33.89 24.91 32.58
C ASP A 193 -33.38 25.04 34.01
N VAL A 194 -32.09 24.75 34.24
CA VAL A 194 -31.45 24.93 35.56
C VAL A 194 -31.49 26.41 35.99
N ALA A 195 -31.20 27.34 35.09
CA ALA A 195 -31.26 28.77 35.38
C ALA A 195 -32.69 29.23 35.72
N ASN A 196 -33.68 28.81 34.93
CA ASN A 196 -35.09 29.11 35.17
C ASN A 196 -35.57 28.55 36.51
N CYS A 197 -35.23 27.29 36.82
CA CYS A 197 -35.53 26.67 38.11
C CYS A 197 -34.93 27.46 39.28
N LYS A 198 -33.69 27.94 39.14
CA LYS A 198 -33.03 28.75 40.16
C LYS A 198 -33.74 30.10 40.37
N VAL A 199 -34.15 30.75 39.28
CA VAL A 199 -34.90 32.01 39.34
C VAL A 199 -36.24 31.82 40.05
N GLU A 200 -36.99 30.77 39.72
CA GLU A 200 -38.27 30.48 40.38
C GLU A 200 -38.08 30.18 41.88
N LYS A 201 -37.07 29.39 42.26
CA LYS A 201 -36.71 29.18 43.67
C LYS A 201 -36.35 30.49 44.38
N MET A 202 -35.61 31.39 43.74
CA MET A 202 -35.27 32.70 44.31
C MET A 202 -36.52 33.57 44.51
N LYS A 203 -37.47 33.57 43.57
CA LYS A 203 -38.75 34.27 43.71
C LYS A 203 -39.57 33.73 44.88
N GLU A 204 -39.61 32.42 45.06
CA GLU A 204 -40.29 31.77 46.18
C GLU A 204 -39.66 32.16 47.54
N ILE A 205 -38.33 32.13 47.64
CA ILE A 205 -37.61 32.57 48.83
C ILE A 205 -37.89 34.05 49.12
N ALA A 206 -37.88 34.91 48.10
CA ALA A 206 -38.19 36.33 48.26
C ALA A 206 -39.62 36.56 48.78
N LYS A 207 -40.60 35.81 48.27
CA LYS A 207 -41.98 35.83 48.78
C LYS A 207 -42.06 35.40 50.24
N ILE A 208 -41.36 34.33 50.63
CA ILE A 208 -41.34 33.84 52.01
C ILE A 208 -40.72 34.90 52.94
N LYS A 209 -39.56 35.45 52.57
CA LYS A 209 -38.89 36.53 53.34
C LYS A 209 -39.76 37.77 53.49
N ALA A 210 -40.44 38.20 52.42
CA ALA A 210 -41.35 39.35 52.50
C ALA A 210 -42.52 39.11 53.46
N LYS A 211 -43.08 37.88 53.47
CA LYS A 211 -44.14 37.49 54.43
C LYS A 211 -43.62 37.41 55.86
N GLU A 212 -42.36 37.04 56.07
CA GLU A 212 -41.74 36.96 57.39
C GLU A 212 -41.43 38.35 57.96
N GLU A 213 -40.83 39.23 57.16
CA GLU A 213 -40.60 40.64 57.54
C GLU A 213 -41.92 41.37 57.84
N LYS A 214 -42.97 41.13 57.04
CA LYS A 214 -44.30 41.66 57.34
C LYS A 214 -44.80 41.21 58.72
N ARG A 215 -44.71 39.92 59.03
CA ARG A 215 -45.09 39.36 60.35
C ARG A 215 -44.24 39.94 61.49
N LYS A 216 -42.95 40.15 61.26
CA LYS A 216 -42.04 40.76 62.24
C LYS A 216 -42.41 42.21 62.55
N LEU A 217 -42.66 43.02 61.50
CA LEU A 217 -43.12 44.40 61.66
C LEU A 217 -44.49 44.49 62.35
N GLU A 218 -45.42 43.61 62.00
CA GLU A 218 -46.72 43.50 62.68
C GLU A 218 -46.53 43.20 64.19
N ALA A 219 -45.63 42.27 64.54
CA ALA A 219 -45.33 41.96 65.94
C ALA A 219 -44.70 43.14 66.68
N GLU A 220 -43.80 43.89 66.03
CA GLU A 220 -43.16 45.08 66.61
C GLU A 220 -44.16 46.22 66.83
N VAL A 221 -45.05 46.48 65.86
CA VAL A 221 -46.15 47.45 66.01
C VAL A 221 -47.07 47.05 67.15
N ASN A 222 -47.48 45.78 67.23
CA ASN A 222 -48.32 45.28 68.31
C ASN A 222 -47.63 45.43 69.68
N PHE A 223 -46.33 45.14 69.76
CA PHE A 223 -45.55 45.31 70.99
C PHE A 223 -45.46 46.78 71.44
N LEU A 224 -45.16 47.70 70.52
CA LEU A 224 -45.16 49.14 70.80
C LEU A 224 -46.55 49.62 71.23
N PHE A 225 -47.61 49.13 70.59
CA PHE A 225 -48.99 49.43 70.96
C PHE A 225 -49.32 49.00 72.40
N VAL A 226 -48.92 47.79 72.80
CA VAL A 226 -49.08 47.29 74.19
C VAL A 226 -48.24 48.11 75.18
N GLN A 227 -47.00 48.49 74.83
CA GLN A 227 -46.19 49.34 75.71
C GLN A 227 -46.79 50.75 75.90
N MET A 228 -47.28 51.36 74.82
CA MET A 228 -47.90 52.69 74.89
C MET A 228 -49.15 52.66 75.75
N THR A 229 -50.03 51.68 75.55
CA THR A 229 -51.25 51.51 76.36
C THR A 229 -50.93 51.16 77.82
N GLY A 230 -49.92 50.34 78.09
CA GLY A 230 -49.44 50.04 79.44
C GLY A 230 -48.82 51.24 80.16
N LYS A 231 -48.04 52.08 79.45
CA LYS A 231 -47.48 53.34 79.99
C LYS A 231 -48.58 54.39 80.23
N SER A 232 -49.59 54.47 79.38
CA SER A 232 -50.77 55.31 79.59
C SER A 232 -51.54 54.89 80.85
N LEU A 233 -51.66 53.59 81.13
CA LEU A 233 -52.28 53.09 82.35
C LEU A 233 -51.45 53.36 83.62
N LEU A 234 -50.12 53.30 83.54
CA LEU A 234 -49.23 53.67 84.66
C LEU A 234 -49.20 55.20 84.91
N ASN A 235 -49.24 56.03 83.87
CA ASN A 235 -49.32 57.49 84.03
C ASN A 235 -50.70 57.98 84.53
N CYS A 236 -51.75 57.19 84.37
CA CYS A 236 -53.05 57.47 85.01
C CYS A 236 -53.17 56.95 86.45
N GLY A 237 -52.14 56.28 86.99
CA GLY A 237 -52.11 55.75 88.36
C GLY A 237 -51.18 56.50 89.33
N LEU A 238 -50.47 57.53 88.86
CA LEU A 238 -49.61 58.41 89.66
C LEU A 238 -50.01 59.88 89.44
N CYS A 239 -51.24 60.22 89.84
CA CYS A 239 -51.71 61.57 90.17
C CYS A 239 -52.83 61.43 91.20
#